data_AF-A0A955EF96-F1
#
_entry.id   AF-A0A955EF96-F1
#
_cell.length_a   1.000
_cell.length_b   1.000
_cell.length_c   1.000
_cell.angle_alpha   90.00
_cell.angle_beta   90.00
_cell.angle_gamma   90.00
#
_symmetry.space_group_name_H-M   'P 1'
#
loop_
_entity.id
_entity.type
_entity.pdbx_description
1 polymer ?
#
loop_
_entity_poly.entity_id
_entity_poly.type
_entity_poly.pdbx_seq_one_letter_code
_entity_poly.pdbx_strand_id
1 'polypeptide(L)'
;MKYKTLFRLAVKYMGLWIIVSTSLQVLQILWLVVSERLLGFQDIIEIARDNVATGTLVIILAELGLGLYFFFGGEWIVNLAIPGNRSYCHECGYEQKDTTGNACPECGVAFRADGAA
;
A
#
# COMPACT_ATOMS: atom_id res chain seq x y z
N MET A 1 -21.30 -1.52 -6.31
CA MET A 1 -20.50 -0.59 -5.47
C MET A 1 -19.82 -1.27 -4.26
N LYS A 2 -20.53 -2.10 -3.46
CA LYS A 2 -19.98 -2.75 -2.24
C LYS A 2 -18.61 -3.44 -2.42
N TYR A 3 -18.38 -4.16 -3.52
CA TYR A 3 -17.13 -4.90 -3.76
C TYR A 3 -15.90 -3.98 -3.98
N LYS A 4 -16.08 -2.80 -4.58
CA LYS A 4 -14.99 -1.83 -4.80
C LYS A 4 -14.53 -1.23 -3.48
N THR A 5 -15.48 -0.90 -2.60
CA THR A 5 -15.20 -0.36 -1.27
C THR A 5 -14.51 -1.40 -0.39
N LEU A 6 -14.98 -2.66 -0.42
CA LEU A 6 -14.35 -3.76 0.32
C LEU A 6 -12.90 -4.01 -0.13
N PHE A 7 -12.63 -3.99 -1.43
CA PHE A 7 -11.27 -4.17 -1.95
C PHE A 7 -10.33 -3.03 -1.50
N ARG A 8 -10.77 -1.77 -1.61
CA ARG A 8 -9.99 -0.62 -1.13
C ARG A 8 -9.71 -0.71 0.37
N LEU A 9 -10.68 -1.21 1.15
CA LEU A 9 -10.53 -1.41 2.59
C LEU A 9 -9.58 -2.55 2.91
N ALA A 10 -9.61 -3.65 2.14
CA ALA A 10 -8.68 -4.77 2.28
C ALA A 10 -7.22 -4.36 2.00
N VAL A 11 -6.98 -3.54 0.96
CA VAL A 11 -5.64 -3.02 0.64
C VAL A 11 -5.10 -2.14 1.78
N LYS A 12 -5.93 -1.26 2.35
CA LYS A 12 -5.56 -0.46 3.53
C LYS A 12 -5.31 -1.32 4.76
N TYR A 13 -6.12 -2.37 4.96
CA TYR A 13 -5.95 -3.30 6.06
C TYR A 13 -4.63 -4.09 5.95
N MET A 14 -4.26 -4.54 4.75
CA MET A 14 -2.95 -5.14 4.49
C MET A 14 -1.81 -4.17 4.81
N GLY A 15 -1.91 -2.92 4.36
CA GLY A 15 -0.91 -1.89 4.68
C GLY A 15 -0.78 -1.67 6.19
N LEU A 16 -1.90 -1.57 6.91
CA LEU A 16 -1.92 -1.46 8.37
C LEU A 16 -1.28 -2.68 9.04
N TRP A 17 -1.62 -3.89 8.58
CA TRP A 17 -1.08 -5.13 9.12
C TRP A 17 0.45 -5.17 8.98
N ILE A 18 0.99 -4.81 7.81
CA ILE A 18 2.44 -4.71 7.58
C ILE A 18 3.08 -3.71 8.55
N ILE A 19 2.51 -2.51 8.68
CA ILE A 19 3.04 -1.49 9.60
C ILE A 19 3.08 -2.02 11.04
N VAL A 20 2.00 -2.67 11.50
CA VAL A 20 1.94 -3.23 12.85
C VAL A 20 2.96 -4.35 13.03
N SER A 21 3.06 -5.28 12.08
CA SER A 21 4.03 -6.39 12.17
C SER A 21 5.47 -5.89 12.19
N THR A 22 5.82 -4.92 11.33
CA THR A 22 7.18 -4.37 11.27
C THR A 22 7.50 -3.54 12.51
N SER A 23 6.54 -2.81 13.07
CA SER A 23 6.75 -2.07 14.32
C SER A 23 6.99 -2.98 15.54
N LEU A 24 6.39 -4.18 15.59
CA LEU A 24 6.72 -5.20 16.58
C LEU A 24 8.17 -5.72 16.43
N GLN A 25 8.64 -5.95 15.20
CA GLN A 25 10.03 -6.34 14.96
C GLN A 25 11.02 -5.26 15.40
N VAL A 26 10.72 -3.98 15.11
CA VAL A 26 11.54 -2.84 15.55
C VAL A 26 11.62 -2.80 17.08
N LEU A 27 10.50 -3.00 17.77
CA LEU A 27 10.48 -3.06 19.24
C LEU A 27 11.33 -4.21 19.78
N GLN A 28 11.31 -5.39 19.14
CA GLN A 28 12.15 -6.53 19.54
C GLN A 28 13.65 -6.21 19.37
N ILE A 29 14.03 -5.58 18.25
CA ILE A 29 15.42 -5.18 18.01
C ILE A 29 15.85 -4.11 19.02
N LEU A 30 15.01 -3.11 19.28
CA LEU A 30 15.29 -2.09 20.29
C LEU A 30 15.44 -2.71 21.67
N TRP A 31 14.56 -3.63 22.05
CA TRP A 31 14.66 -4.36 23.31
C TRP A 31 15.98 -5.13 23.43
N LEU A 32 16.39 -5.82 22.36
CA LEU A 32 17.68 -6.52 22.32
C LEU A 32 18.84 -5.54 22.56
N VAL A 33 18.90 -4.44 21.81
CA VAL A 33 19.96 -3.42 21.94
C VAL A 33 19.99 -2.79 23.33
N VAL A 34 18.81 -2.49 23.90
CA VAL A 34 18.69 -1.93 25.25
C VAL A 34 19.16 -2.95 26.30
N SER A 35 18.76 -4.22 26.16
CA SER A 35 19.15 -5.29 27.09
C SER A 35 20.65 -5.58 27.05
N GLU A 36 21.29 -5.53 25.88
CA GLU A 36 22.75 -5.60 25.76
C GLU A 36 23.44 -4.47 26.53
N ARG A 37 22.95 -3.23 26.36
CA ARG A 37 23.53 -2.04 26.97
C ARG A 37 23.35 -1.99 28.49
N LEU A 38 22.23 -2.52 29.00
CA LEU A 38 21.91 -2.53 30.43
C LEU A 38 22.49 -3.74 31.17
N LEU A 39 22.53 -4.92 30.54
CA LEU A 39 22.89 -6.18 31.21
C LEU A 39 24.28 -6.70 30.85
N GLY A 40 24.99 -6.06 29.90
CA GLY A 40 26.41 -6.33 29.64
C GLY A 40 26.69 -7.63 28.88
N PHE A 41 25.73 -8.15 28.12
CA PHE A 41 25.91 -9.31 27.23
C PHE A 41 26.78 -8.94 26.00
N GLN A 42 28.08 -8.71 26.20
CA GLN A 42 28.98 -8.22 25.13
C GLN A 42 29.49 -9.32 24.18
N ASP A 43 29.58 -10.58 24.60
CA ASP A 43 30.45 -11.56 23.91
C ASP A 43 29.77 -12.43 22.82
N ILE A 44 28.45 -12.38 22.65
CA ILE A 44 27.74 -13.32 21.73
C ILE A 44 27.49 -12.70 20.33
N ILE A 45 27.64 -11.39 20.17
CA ILE A 45 26.91 -10.64 19.12
C ILE A 45 27.82 -9.95 18.09
N GLU A 46 29.14 -9.97 18.25
CA GLU A 46 30.04 -9.06 17.53
C GLU A 46 30.25 -9.39 16.04
N ILE A 47 30.30 -10.68 15.66
CA ILE A 47 30.63 -11.09 14.27
C ILE A 47 29.39 -11.18 13.36
N ALA A 48 28.20 -11.38 13.94
CA ALA A 48 26.94 -11.39 13.19
C ALA A 48 26.34 -9.99 13.00
N ARG A 49 26.84 -8.98 13.73
CA ARG A 49 26.20 -7.66 13.85
C ARG A 49 26.18 -6.87 12.54
N ASP A 50 27.30 -6.75 11.85
CA ASP A 50 27.42 -5.72 10.80
C ASP A 50 26.73 -6.11 9.49
N ASN A 51 26.85 -7.36 9.06
CA ASN A 51 26.19 -7.83 7.83
C ASN A 51 24.69 -8.10 8.04
N VAL A 52 24.29 -8.60 9.21
CA VAL A 52 22.88 -8.82 9.53
C VAL A 52 22.18 -7.48 9.78
N ALA A 53 22.76 -6.57 10.57
CA ALA A 53 22.10 -5.30 10.88
C ALA A 53 21.85 -4.44 9.64
N THR A 54 22.79 -4.39 8.70
CA THR A 54 22.62 -3.61 7.47
C THR A 54 21.53 -4.19 6.57
N GLY A 55 21.51 -5.52 6.38
CA GLY A 55 20.46 -6.20 5.61
C GLY A 55 19.08 -6.08 6.26
N THR A 56 19.00 -6.26 7.57
CA THR A 56 17.73 -6.17 8.33
C THR A 56 17.17 -4.75 8.32
N LEU A 57 18.02 -3.71 8.39
CA LEU A 57 17.57 -2.32 8.28
C LEU A 57 16.94 -2.02 6.93
N VAL A 58 17.55 -2.48 5.84
CA VAL A 58 17.01 -2.28 4.48
C VAL A 58 15.66 -2.97 4.33
N ILE A 59 15.52 -4.19 4.87
CA ILE A 59 14.26 -4.92 4.84
C ILE A 59 13.17 -4.18 5.63
N ILE A 60 13.46 -3.74 6.86
CA ILE A 60 12.50 -3.00 7.69
C ILE A 60 12.05 -1.70 7.01
N LEU A 61 12.99 -0.95 6.40
CA LEU A 61 12.67 0.28 5.68
C LEU A 61 11.82 0.00 4.44
N ALA A 62 12.12 -1.08 3.70
CA ALA A 62 11.32 -1.50 2.56
C ALA A 62 9.91 -1.92 2.97
N GLU A 63 9.75 -2.69 4.05
CA GLU A 63 8.45 -3.11 4.59
C GLU A 63 7.63 -1.91 5.06
N LEU A 64 8.22 -0.97 5.80
CA LEU A 64 7.55 0.27 6.20
C LEU A 64 7.13 1.11 5.01
N GLY A 65 8.01 1.24 4.00
CA GLY A 65 7.71 1.94 2.76
C GLY A 65 6.53 1.31 2.01
N LEU A 66 6.53 -0.01 1.88
CA LEU A 66 5.43 -0.77 1.27
C LEU A 66 4.14 -0.64 2.08
N GLY A 67 4.19 -0.79 3.40
CA GLY A 67 3.04 -0.65 4.29
C GLY A 67 2.39 0.74 4.20
N LEU A 68 3.21 1.80 4.26
CA LEU A 68 2.76 3.17 4.08
C LEU A 68 2.18 3.41 2.68
N TYR A 69 2.82 2.87 1.66
CA TYR A 69 2.31 2.93 0.28
C TYR A 69 0.94 2.27 0.15
N PHE A 70 0.75 1.07 0.69
CA PHE A 70 -0.55 0.39 0.68
C PHE A 70 -1.62 1.15 1.49
N PHE A 71 -1.24 1.78 2.60
CA PHE A 71 -2.16 2.50 3.47
C PHE A 71 -2.63 3.83 2.87
N PHE A 72 -1.71 4.62 2.31
CA PHE A 72 -1.99 5.97 1.80
C PHE A 72 -2.17 6.05 0.27
N GLY A 73 -1.39 5.29 -0.50
CA GLY A 73 -1.18 5.50 -1.93
C GLY A 73 -1.47 4.32 -2.85
N GLY A 74 -2.13 3.27 -2.36
CA GLY A 74 -2.45 2.04 -3.12
C GLY A 74 -3.40 2.23 -4.29
N GLU A 75 -3.70 3.47 -4.71
CA GLU A 75 -4.58 3.77 -5.84
C GLU A 75 -4.10 3.14 -7.14
N TRP A 76 -2.79 3.08 -7.38
CA TRP A 76 -2.26 2.41 -8.57
C TRP A 76 -2.61 0.92 -8.59
N ILE A 77 -2.45 0.23 -7.46
CA ILE A 77 -2.77 -1.20 -7.34
C ILE A 77 -4.28 -1.42 -7.44
N VAL A 78 -5.08 -0.54 -6.82
CA VAL A 78 -6.54 -0.58 -6.93
C VAL A 78 -7.00 -0.33 -8.37
N ASN A 79 -6.35 0.58 -9.10
CA ASN A 79 -6.65 0.90 -10.50
C ASN A 79 -6.16 -0.16 -11.49
N LEU A 80 -5.13 -0.93 -11.12
CA LEU A 80 -4.65 -2.07 -11.90
C LEU A 80 -5.53 -3.31 -11.69
N ALA A 81 -5.93 -3.58 -10.45
CA ALA A 81 -6.71 -4.77 -10.09
C ALA A 81 -8.21 -4.65 -10.39
N ILE A 82 -8.78 -3.44 -10.30
CA ILE A 82 -10.18 -3.18 -10.65
C ILE A 82 -10.19 -2.35 -11.94
N PRO A 83 -10.31 -2.98 -13.12
CA PRO A 83 -10.43 -2.24 -14.37
C PRO A 83 -11.58 -1.23 -14.26
N GLY A 84 -12.73 -1.61 -13.68
CA GLY A 84 -13.91 -0.74 -13.51
C GLY A 84 -13.79 0.51 -12.62
N ASN A 85 -12.62 0.92 -12.09
CA ASN A 85 -12.48 2.20 -11.37
C ASN A 85 -12.17 3.39 -12.30
N ARG A 86 -11.86 3.13 -13.57
CA ARG A 86 -11.81 4.18 -14.59
C ARG A 86 -13.25 4.53 -14.93
N SER A 87 -13.54 5.79 -15.24
CA SER A 87 -14.85 6.10 -15.79
C SER A 87 -14.98 5.35 -17.12
N TYR A 88 -16.04 4.54 -17.25
CA TYR A 88 -16.35 3.85 -18.49
C TYR A 88 -17.73 4.29 -18.96
N CYS A 89 -17.93 4.30 -20.27
CA CYS A 89 -19.29 4.31 -20.78
C CYS A 89 -20.04 3.07 -20.26
N HIS A 90 -21.20 3.30 -19.66
CA HIS A 90 -22.03 2.24 -19.07
C HIS A 90 -22.67 1.31 -20.11
N GLU A 91 -22.74 1.73 -21.38
CA GLU A 91 -23.21 0.89 -22.48
C GLU A 91 -22.09 0.13 -23.18
N CYS A 92 -21.08 0.85 -23.70
CA CYS A 92 -20.08 0.25 -24.58
C CYS A 92 -18.73 -0.07 -23.90
N GLY A 93 -18.55 0.28 -22.62
CA GLY A 93 -17.31 -0.03 -21.89
C GLY A 93 -16.08 0.77 -22.36
N TYR A 94 -16.28 1.84 -23.14
CA TYR A 94 -15.22 2.74 -23.58
C TYR A 94 -14.60 3.49 -22.40
N GLU A 95 -13.27 3.57 -22.34
CA GLU A 95 -12.53 4.23 -21.27
C GLU A 95 -12.54 5.75 -21.45
N GLN A 96 -13.06 6.49 -20.47
CA GLN A 96 -13.31 7.93 -20.57
C GLN A 96 -12.09 8.82 -20.33
N LYS A 97 -10.89 8.24 -20.19
CA LYS A 97 -9.74 8.88 -19.54
C LYS A 97 -9.33 10.23 -20.16
N ASP A 98 -9.65 10.44 -21.44
CA ASP A 98 -9.34 11.66 -22.20
C ASP A 98 -10.56 12.26 -22.91
N THR A 99 -11.79 11.90 -22.52
CA THR A 99 -13.00 12.39 -23.18
C THR A 99 -13.44 13.72 -22.58
N THR A 100 -13.31 14.82 -23.33
CA THR A 100 -13.74 16.17 -22.92
C THR A 100 -15.22 16.47 -23.22
N GLY A 101 -15.94 15.51 -23.81
CA GLY A 101 -17.35 15.65 -24.21
C GLY A 101 -18.34 14.99 -23.25
N ASN A 102 -19.59 15.46 -23.28
CA ASN A 102 -20.70 14.90 -22.49
C ASN A 102 -21.25 13.58 -23.04
N ALA A 103 -20.67 13.03 -24.11
CA ALA A 103 -21.11 11.81 -24.76
C ALA A 103 -19.91 10.92 -25.12
N CYS A 104 -20.15 9.62 -25.13
CA CYS A 104 -19.15 8.63 -25.52
C CYS A 104 -18.82 8.75 -27.01
N PRO A 105 -17.53 8.79 -27.42
CA PRO A 105 -17.14 8.89 -28.83
C PRO A 105 -17.44 7.62 -29.64
N GLU A 106 -17.51 6.46 -28.98
CA GLU A 106 -17.79 5.18 -29.65
C GLU A 106 -19.29 4.90 -29.82
N CYS A 107 -20.07 5.10 -28.75
CA CYS A 107 -21.49 4.72 -28.75
C CYS A 107 -22.47 5.90 -28.72
N GLY A 108 -21.97 7.15 -28.64
CA GLY A 108 -22.80 8.37 -28.68
C GLY A 108 -23.67 8.60 -27.44
N VAL A 109 -23.67 7.66 -26.50
CA VAL A 109 -24.49 7.71 -25.28
C VAL A 109 -23.98 8.83 -24.38
N ALA A 110 -24.91 9.66 -23.91
CA ALA A 110 -24.61 10.71 -22.97
C ALA A 110 -24.07 10.10 -21.67
N PHE A 111 -22.94 10.62 -21.21
CA PHE A 111 -22.45 10.28 -19.89
C PHE A 111 -23.41 10.87 -18.87
N ARG A 112 -23.92 10.04 -17.95
CA ARG A 112 -24.75 10.56 -16.88
C ARG A 112 -23.91 11.58 -16.12
N ALA A 113 -24.44 12.80 -16.01
CA ALA A 113 -23.95 13.81 -15.10
C ALA A 113 -24.27 13.35 -13.68
N ASP A 114 -23.57 12.33 -13.22
CA ASP A 114 -23.53 11.96 -11.81
C ASP A 114 -22.75 13.09 -11.14
N GLY A 115 -23.48 14.13 -10.70
CA GLY A 115 -22.95 15.35 -10.09
C GLY A 115 -21.75 15.07 -9.19
N ALA A 116 -20.62 15.69 -9.50
CA ALA A 116 -20.24 16.97 -8.88
C ALA A 116 -19.99 16.81 -7.38
N ALA A 117 -18.71 16.60 -7.08
CA ALA A 117 -17.99 16.88 -5.83
C ALA A 117 -18.46 16.20 -4.53
#